data_AF-A0A3A5HE53-F1
#
_entry.id   AF-A0A3A5HE53-F1
#
_cell.length_a   1.000
_cell.length_b   1.000
_cell.length_c   1.000
_cell.angle_alpha   90.00
_cell.angle_beta   90.00
_cell.angle_gamma   90.00
#
_symmetry.space_group_name_H-M   'P 1'
#
loop_
_entity.id
_entity.type
_entity.pdbx_description
1 polymer ?
#
loop_
_entity_poly.entity_id
_entity_poly.type
_entity_poly.pdbx_seq_one_letter_code
_entity_poly.pdbx_strand_id
1 'polypeptide(L)'
;MAKTINSEDVINILNELEKETINPDKKIFHQHVYLDKKTAIKLLLLAFLEKNNKSGLSRAAILQYIKEYEKENGNIISKAREKIN
;
A
#
# COMPACT_ATOMS: atom_id res chain seq x y z
N MET A 1 1.53 13.71 -12.72
CA MET A 1 1.75 14.27 -11.36
C MET A 1 1.09 13.33 -10.36
N ALA A 2 1.72 13.04 -9.23
CA ALA A 2 1.09 12.21 -8.20
C ALA A 2 -0.09 12.98 -7.60
N LYS A 3 -1.28 12.36 -7.56
CA LYS A 3 -2.44 12.95 -6.88
C LYS A 3 -2.11 13.03 -5.39
N THR A 4 -2.21 14.22 -4.80
CA THR A 4 -2.14 14.36 -3.35
C THR A 4 -3.45 13.83 -2.76
N ILE A 5 -3.37 12.96 -1.77
CA ILE A 5 -4.54 12.41 -1.08
C ILE A 5 -5.12 13.50 -0.19
N ASN A 6 -6.39 13.86 -0.39
CA ASN A 6 -7.10 14.84 0.45
C ASN A 6 -8.02 14.13 1.47
N SER A 7 -8.62 14.89 2.39
CA SER A 7 -9.49 14.31 3.44
C SER A 7 -10.69 13.56 2.87
N GLU A 8 -11.27 14.05 1.76
CA GLU A 8 -12.40 13.40 1.08
C GLU A 8 -12.02 12.02 0.53
N ASP A 9 -10.83 11.89 -0.07
CA ASP A 9 -10.29 10.62 -0.53
C ASP A 9 -10.15 9.62 0.64
N VAL A 10 -9.70 10.09 1.81
CA VAL A 10 -9.54 9.23 2.98
C VAL A 10 -10.89 8.80 3.57
N ILE A 11 -11.88 9.70 3.66
CA ILE A 11 -13.24 9.35 4.10
C ILE A 11 -13.82 8.25 3.22
N ASN A 12 -13.69 8.39 1.90
CA ASN A 12 -14.19 7.40 0.94
C ASN A 12 -13.52 6.03 1.13
N ILE A 13 -12.20 6.00 1.31
CA ILE A 13 -11.45 4.75 1.55
C ILE A 13 -11.86 4.09 2.86
N LEU A 14 -12.05 4.87 3.94
CA LEU A 14 -12.48 4.35 5.23
C LEU A 14 -13.89 3.75 5.16
N ASN A 15 -14.80 4.40 4.43
CA ASN A 15 -16.16 3.89 4.18
C ASN A 15 -16.16 2.62 3.32
N GLU A 16 -15.27 2.52 2.33
CA GLU A 16 -15.12 1.30 1.52
C GLU A 16 -14.58 0.13 2.36
N LEU A 17 -13.63 0.38 3.26
CA LEU A 17 -13.10 -0.65 4.16
C LEU A 17 -14.19 -1.24 5.06
N GLU A 18 -15.08 -0.39 5.59
CA GLU A 18 -16.23 -0.85 6.39
C GLU A 18 -17.18 -1.74 5.56
N LYS A 19 -17.39 -1.41 4.28
CA LYS A 19 -18.22 -2.20 3.36
C LYS A 19 -17.58 -3.54 2.98
N GLU A 20 -16.26 -3.58 2.75
CA GLU A 20 -15.55 -4.84 2.43
C GLU A 20 -15.55 -5.83 3.60
N THR A 21 -15.61 -5.33 4.84
CA THR A 21 -15.78 -6.17 6.03
C THR A 21 -17.12 -6.93 6.00
N ILE A 22 -18.14 -6.35 5.35
CA ILE A 22 -19.49 -6.90 5.22
C ILE A 22 -19.61 -7.80 3.97
N ASN A 23 -18.87 -7.52 2.89
CA ASN A 23 -18.88 -8.32 1.67
C ASN A 23 -17.47 -8.40 1.05
N PRO A 24 -16.70 -9.47 1.33
CA PRO A 24 -15.30 -9.58 0.94
C PRO A 24 -15.14 -10.02 -0.51
N ASP A 25 -15.57 -9.19 -1.46
CA ASP A 25 -15.21 -9.39 -2.86
C ASP A 25 -13.73 -9.05 -3.05
N LYS A 26 -12.96 -10.02 -3.58
CA LYS A 26 -11.50 -9.92 -3.79
C LYS A 26 -11.17 -8.93 -4.92
N LYS A 27 -11.39 -7.64 -4.72
CA LYS A 27 -10.91 -6.62 -5.65
C LYS A 27 -9.39 -6.58 -5.64
N ILE A 28 -8.79 -6.70 -6.81
CA ILE A 28 -7.35 -6.50 -7.01
C ILE A 28 -7.16 -5.03 -7.39
N PHE A 29 -6.51 -4.27 -6.51
CA PHE A 29 -6.14 -2.89 -6.80
C PHE A 29 -4.79 -2.84 -7.52
N HIS A 30 -4.74 -2.14 -8.65
CA HIS A 30 -3.51 -1.90 -9.40
C HIS A 30 -2.85 -0.60 -8.94
N GLN A 31 -1.57 -0.68 -8.58
CA GLN A 31 -0.74 0.49 -8.29
C GLN A 31 0.42 0.56 -9.29
N HIS A 32 0.57 1.71 -9.95
CA HIS A 32 1.75 2.01 -10.74
C HIS A 32 2.80 2.70 -9.88
N VAL A 33 4.03 2.20 -9.90
CA VAL A 33 5.17 2.78 -9.17
C VAL A 33 6.23 3.20 -10.17
N TYR A 34 6.63 4.47 -10.11
CA TYR A 34 7.73 4.99 -10.91
C TYR A 34 9.02 4.85 -10.10
N LEU A 35 10.02 4.19 -10.69
CA LEU A 35 11.32 3.93 -10.06
C LEU A 35 12.41 4.62 -10.88
N ASP A 36 13.44 5.13 -10.20
CA ASP A 36 14.67 5.50 -10.89
C ASP A 36 15.34 4.25 -11.49
N LYS A 37 16.24 4.47 -12.47
CA LYS A 37 16.91 3.40 -13.20
C LYS A 37 17.65 2.42 -12.27
N LYS A 38 18.34 2.91 -11.23
CA LYS A 38 19.13 2.09 -10.32
C LYS A 38 18.22 1.20 -9.48
N THR A 39 17.12 1.75 -8.98
CA THR A 39 16.13 1.02 -8.19
C THR A 39 15.41 -0.03 -9.03
N ALA A 40 15.04 0.29 -10.27
CA ALA A 40 14.44 -0.66 -11.20
C ALA A 40 15.36 -1.85 -11.53
N ILE A 41 16.66 -1.59 -11.77
CA ILE A 41 17.65 -2.65 -12.00
C ILE A 41 17.79 -3.54 -10.76
N LYS A 42 17.91 -2.96 -9.56
CA LYS A 42 18.02 -3.73 -8.32
C LYS A 42 16.81 -4.61 -8.07
N LEU A 43 15.59 -4.11 -8.32
CA LEU A 43 14.37 -4.90 -8.19
C LEU A 43 14.35 -6.08 -9.17
N LEU A 44 14.84 -5.90 -10.40
CA LEU A 44 14.95 -6.98 -11.37
C LEU A 44 15.95 -8.05 -10.91
N LEU A 45 17.12 -7.64 -10.42
CA LEU A 45 18.13 -8.56 -9.89
C LEU A 45 17.62 -9.32 -8.67
N LEU A 46 16.92 -8.63 -7.76
CA LEU A 46 16.34 -9.26 -6.58
C LEU A 46 15.27 -10.29 -6.97
N ALA A 47 14.40 -9.96 -7.94
CA ALA A 47 13.40 -10.90 -8.46
C ALA A 47 14.05 -12.19 -8.99
N PHE A 48 15.18 -12.05 -9.69
CA PHE A 48 15.95 -13.19 -10.16
C PHE A 48 16.52 -14.03 -9.00
N LEU A 49 17.17 -13.39 -8.02
CA LEU A 49 17.81 -14.08 -6.89
C LEU A 49 16.80 -14.83 -6.01
N GLU A 50 15.63 -14.22 -5.75
CA GLU A 50 14.58 -14.76 -4.89
C GLU A 50 13.64 -15.74 -5.62
N LYS A 51 13.88 -16.03 -6.91
CA LYS A 51 12.97 -16.81 -7.78
C LYS A 51 11.51 -16.32 -7.69
N ASN A 52 11.34 -15.00 -7.66
CA ASN A 52 10.04 -14.35 -7.46
C ASN A 52 9.79 -13.33 -8.59
N ASN A 53 8.58 -12.79 -8.68
CA ASN A 53 8.26 -11.73 -9.63
C ASN A 53 8.32 -10.35 -8.97
N LYS A 54 8.55 -9.31 -9.78
CA LYS A 54 8.69 -7.92 -9.33
C LYS A 54 7.47 -7.46 -8.52
N SER A 55 6.26 -7.80 -8.97
CA SER A 55 5.02 -7.39 -8.30
C SER A 55 4.85 -8.03 -6.92
N GLY A 56 5.25 -9.30 -6.78
CA GLY A 56 5.25 -10.03 -5.51
C GLY A 56 6.22 -9.42 -4.50
N LEU A 57 7.43 -9.09 -4.95
CA LEU A 57 8.42 -8.39 -4.12
C LEU A 57 7.95 -6.98 -3.73
N SER A 58 7.39 -6.20 -4.66
CA SER A 58 6.82 -4.88 -4.35
C SER A 58 5.69 -5.00 -3.32
N ARG A 59 4.78 -5.97 -3.48
CA ARG A 59 3.71 -6.22 -2.51
C ARG A 59 4.25 -6.58 -1.14
N ALA A 60 5.23 -7.48 -1.07
CA ALA A 60 5.85 -7.87 0.19
C ALA A 60 6.53 -6.68 0.89
N ALA A 61 7.26 -5.85 0.13
CA ALA A 61 7.90 -4.65 0.64
C ALA A 61 6.88 -3.62 1.18
N ILE A 62 5.78 -3.38 0.46
CA ILE A 62 4.71 -2.49 0.91
C ILE A 62 4.05 -3.01 2.20
N LEU A 63 3.73 -4.31 2.25
CA LEU A 63 3.15 -4.92 3.45
C LEU A 63 4.10 -4.84 4.66
N GLN A 64 5.39 -5.07 4.44
CA GLN A 64 6.39 -4.96 5.48
C GLN A 64 6.48 -3.52 6.00
N TYR A 65 6.52 -2.54 5.11
CA TYR A 65 6.54 -1.12 5.49
C TYR A 65 5.30 -0.70 6.28
N ILE A 66 4.10 -1.14 5.86
CA ILE A 66 2.85 -0.86 6.61
C ILE A 66 2.93 -1.44 8.02
N LYS A 67 3.36 -2.71 8.16
CA LYS A 67 3.49 -3.36 9.48
C LYS A 67 4.48 -2.65 10.39
N GLU A 68 5.63 -2.24 9.85
CA GLU A 68 6.64 -1.49 10.60
C GLU A 68 6.10 -0.13 11.05
N TYR A 69 5.44 0.60 10.15
CA TYR A 69 4.79 1.85 10.49
C TYR A 69 3.77 1.66 11.62
N GLU A 70 2.86 0.69 11.50
CA GLU A 70 1.83 0.43 12.52
C GLU A 70 2.41 -0.04 13.86
N LYS A 71 3.53 -0.77 13.84
CA LYS A 71 4.24 -1.16 15.06
C LYS A 71 4.78 0.05 15.84
N GLU A 72 5.30 1.05 15.12
CA GLU A 72 5.89 2.24 15.73
C GLU A 72 4.84 3.31 16.07
N ASN A 73 3.77 3.38 15.28
CA ASN A 73 2.82 4.48 15.28
C ASN A 73 1.44 4.08 15.80
N GLY A 74 1.16 2.79 16.00
CA GLY A 74 -0.20 2.31 16.21
C GLY A 74 -0.98 2.18 14.91
N ASN A 75 -2.22 1.68 15.02
CA ASN A 75 -3.04 1.30 13.88
C ASN A 75 -3.29 2.48 12.91
N ILE A 76 -3.01 2.27 11.62
CA ILE A 76 -3.05 3.34 10.61
C ILE A 76 -4.48 3.83 10.35
N ILE A 77 -5.48 2.95 10.46
CA ILE A 77 -6.89 3.29 10.26
C ILE A 77 -7.37 4.20 11.39
N SER A 78 -7.05 3.87 12.65
CA SER A 78 -7.35 4.71 13.81
C SER A 78 -6.75 6.10 13.66
N LYS A 79 -5.46 6.18 13.31
CA LYS A 79 -4.76 7.46 13.10
C LYS A 79 -5.36 8.28 11.96
N ALA A 80 -5.77 7.64 10.87
CA ALA A 80 -6.43 8.32 9.77
C ALA A 80 -7.77 8.95 10.20
N ARG A 81 -8.57 8.23 11.01
CA ARG A 81 -9.83 8.75 11.57
C ARG A 81 -9.61 9.95 12.49
N GLU A 82 -8.65 9.86 13.41
CA GLU A 82 -8.30 10.95 14.33
C GLU A 82 -7.92 12.24 13.62
N LYS A 83 -7.32 12.15 12.43
CA LYS A 83 -6.85 13.32 11.67
C LYS A 83 -7.93 14.00 10.82
N ILE A 84 -9.05 13.32 10.60
CA ILE A 84 -10.19 13.84 9.81
C ILE A 84 -11.24 14.48 10.72
N ASN A 85 -11.37 13.99 11.95
CA ASN A 85 -12.20 14.57 13.00
C ASN A 85 -11.61 15.87 13.54
#